data_AF-A0A453G8R3-F1
#
_entry.id   AF-A0A453G8R3-F1
#
_cell.length_a   1.000
_cell.length_b   1.000
_cell.length_c   1.000
_cell.angle_alpha   90.00
_cell.angle_beta   90.00
_cell.angle_gamma   90.00
#
_symmetry.space_group_name_H-M   'P 1'
#
loop_
_entity.id
_entity.type
_entity.pdbx_description
1 polymer ?
#
loop_
_entity_poly.entity_id
_entity_poly.type
_entity_poly.pdbx_seq_one_letter_code
_entity_poly.pdbx_strand_id
1 'polypeptide(L)'
;GRPLSWITHAGAYHVAYLLKIVMGGAPLPNDVAGFLGAMRHYLGQQVFDVATMAAGCPGMPVGLDLIAANLRIHPPWGSPRLAGAAGVRALLAFSILKQG
;
A
#
# COMPACT_ATOMS: atom_id res chain seq x y z
N GLY A 1 21.42 1.39 8.51
CA GLY A 1 20.24 0.50 8.59
C GLY A 1 19.76 0.16 7.19
N ARG A 2 19.07 -0.98 7.00
CA ARG A 2 18.46 -1.29 5.69
C ARG A 2 17.36 -0.26 5.36
N PRO A 3 17.21 0.19 4.11
CA PRO A 3 16.14 1.10 3.74
C PRO A 3 14.77 0.48 4.00
N LEU A 4 13.86 1.25 4.63
CA LEU A 4 12.49 0.84 4.91
C LEU A 4 11.62 1.08 3.66
N SER A 5 10.82 0.09 3.26
CA SER A 5 9.79 0.24 2.22
C SER A 5 8.40 0.13 2.85
N TRP A 6 7.48 0.97 2.39
CA TRP A 6 6.06 0.93 2.74
C TRP A 6 5.26 0.35 1.60
N ILE A 7 4.29 -0.51 1.92
CA ILE A 7 3.43 -1.19 0.96
C ILE A 7 1.98 -0.83 1.28
N THR A 8 1.23 -0.48 0.25
CA THR A 8 -0.21 -0.19 0.33
C THR A 8 -0.99 -0.88 -0.78
N HIS A 9 -2.32 -0.90 -0.68
CA HIS A 9 -3.22 -1.23 -1.78
C HIS A 9 -4.30 -0.15 -1.86
N ALA A 10 -4.50 0.45 -3.04
CA ALA A 10 -5.35 1.63 -3.22
C ALA A 10 -5.15 2.65 -2.08
N GLY A 11 -3.87 2.91 -1.79
CA GLY A 11 -3.40 3.31 -0.46
C GLY A 11 -3.51 4.78 -0.09
N ALA A 12 -3.92 5.65 -1.01
CA ALA A 12 -3.81 7.11 -0.83
C ALA A 12 -4.43 7.60 0.50
N TYR A 13 -5.62 7.10 0.84
CA TYR A 13 -6.28 7.45 2.10
C TYR A 13 -5.58 6.85 3.33
N HIS A 14 -5.07 5.62 3.24
CA HIS A 14 -4.29 5.00 4.32
C HIS A 14 -3.03 5.82 4.64
N VAL A 15 -2.32 6.26 3.60
CA VAL A 15 -1.16 7.16 3.72
C VAL A 15 -1.58 8.51 4.31
N ALA A 16 -2.69 9.09 3.85
CA ALA A 16 -3.20 10.36 4.38
C ALA A 16 -3.55 10.28 5.87
N TYR A 17 -4.22 9.21 6.31
CA TYR A 17 -4.53 9.00 7.72
C TYR A 17 -3.25 8.80 8.56
N LEU A 18 -2.30 7.99 8.06
CA LEU A 18 -1.02 7.80 8.74
C LEU A 18 -0.24 9.12 8.87
N LEU A 19 -0.17 9.91 7.79
CA LEU A 19 0.45 11.23 7.80
C LEU A 19 -0.23 12.15 8.81
N LYS A 20 -1.56 12.19 8.84
CA LYS A 20 -2.30 12.97 9.84
C LYS A 20 -1.93 12.56 11.27
N ILE A 21 -1.75 11.27 11.54
CA ILE A 21 -1.33 10.78 12.87
C ILE A 21 0.10 11.23 13.21
N VAL A 22 1.08 11.00 12.31
CA VAL A 22 2.49 11.31 12.61
C VAL A 22 2.80 12.81 12.61
N MET A 23 1.97 13.63 11.97
CA MET A 23 2.03 15.10 12.04
C MET A 23 1.27 15.66 13.26
N GLY A 24 0.87 14.82 14.22
CA GLY A 24 0.18 15.27 15.44
C GLY A 24 -1.22 15.82 15.20
N GLY A 25 -1.91 15.38 14.14
CA GLY A 25 -3.27 15.79 13.81
C GLY A 25 -3.38 17.07 12.97
N ALA A 26 -2.25 17.68 12.58
CA ALA A 26 -2.22 18.86 11.72
C ALA A 26 -2.98 18.63 10.39
N PRO A 27 -3.51 19.70 9.77
CA PRO A 27 -4.08 19.62 8.43
C PRO A 27 -3.09 19.02 7.43
N LEU A 28 -3.60 18.20 6.50
CA LEU A 28 -2.79 17.71 5.39
C LEU A 28 -2.45 18.89 4.46
N PRO A 29 -1.33 18.82 3.71
CA PRO A 29 -1.02 19.79 2.68
C PRO A 29 -2.19 19.96 1.69
N ASN A 30 -2.43 21.19 1.26
CA ASN A 30 -3.59 21.55 0.43
C ASN A 30 -3.42 21.17 -1.06
N ASP A 31 -2.24 20.67 -1.43
CA ASP A 31 -1.93 20.27 -2.80
C ASP A 31 -1.16 18.93 -2.83
N VAL A 32 -1.17 18.30 -4.00
CA VAL A 32 -0.57 16.99 -4.22
C VAL A 32 0.95 17.01 -4.05
N ALA A 33 1.62 18.09 -4.44
CA ALA A 33 3.07 18.19 -4.35
C ALA A 33 3.52 18.24 -2.87
N GLY A 34 2.82 19.03 -2.06
CA GLY A 34 2.99 19.09 -0.61
C GLY A 34 2.67 17.76 0.06
N PHE A 35 1.60 17.08 -0.36
CA PHE A 35 1.27 15.74 0.15
C PHE A 35 2.37 14.72 -0.13
N LEU A 36 2.89 14.68 -1.36
CA LEU A 36 4.00 13.80 -1.74
C LEU A 36 5.30 14.18 -1.03
N GLY A 37 5.53 15.47 -0.81
CA GLY A 37 6.66 15.97 -0.01
C GLY A 37 6.61 15.47 1.43
N ALA A 38 5.45 15.60 2.09
CA ALA A 38 5.23 15.09 3.44
C ALA A 38 5.37 13.56 3.49
N MET A 39 4.78 12.84 2.52
CA MET A 39 4.94 11.39 2.40
C MET A 39 6.42 10.99 2.33
N ARG A 40 7.21 11.64 1.48
CA ARG A 40 8.64 11.36 1.33
C ARG A 40 9.45 11.70 2.59
N HIS A 41 9.06 12.75 3.31
CA HIS A 41 9.71 13.16 4.55
C HIS A 41 9.47 12.14 5.68
N TYR A 42 8.22 11.71 5.88
CA TYR A 42 7.85 10.84 7.01
C TYR A 42 7.98 9.34 6.71
N LEU A 43 7.69 8.91 5.48
CA LEU A 43 7.67 7.49 5.09
C LEU A 43 8.89 7.10 4.23
N GLY A 44 9.66 8.08 3.75
CA GLY A 44 10.79 7.84 2.87
C GLY A 44 10.40 7.73 1.39
N GLN A 45 11.37 7.34 0.55
CA GLN A 45 11.21 7.32 -0.90
C GLN A 45 10.51 6.05 -1.44
N GLN A 46 10.48 4.98 -0.65
CA GLN A 46 10.03 3.67 -1.09
C GLN A 46 8.62 3.40 -0.56
N VAL A 47 7.62 3.99 -1.21
CA VAL A 47 6.20 3.71 -0.96
C VAL A 47 5.61 3.09 -2.23
N PHE A 48 5.13 1.85 -2.12
CA PHE A 48 4.62 1.07 -3.24
C PHE A 48 3.13 0.82 -3.09
N ASP A 49 2.39 1.06 -4.16
CA ASP A 49 0.96 0.75 -4.22
C ASP A 49 0.71 -0.49 -5.09
N VAL A 50 0.19 -1.55 -4.49
CA VAL A 50 -0.05 -2.85 -5.13
C VAL A 50 -1.09 -2.75 -6.24
N ALA A 51 -2.10 -1.88 -6.12
CA ALA A 51 -3.08 -1.71 -7.19
C ALA A 51 -2.42 -1.09 -8.43
N THR A 52 -1.53 -0.11 -8.21
CA THR A 52 -0.73 0.51 -9.26
C THR A 52 0.23 -0.49 -9.92
N MET A 53 0.92 -1.31 -9.12
CA MET A 53 1.79 -2.38 -9.65
C MET A 53 1.00 -3.40 -10.47
N ALA A 54 -0.14 -3.87 -9.95
CA ALA A 54 -1.01 -4.81 -10.64
C ALA A 54 -1.57 -4.25 -11.95
N ALA A 55 -1.94 -2.97 -12.00
CA ALA A 55 -2.39 -2.31 -13.22
C ALA A 55 -1.33 -2.28 -14.34
N GLY A 56 -0.04 -2.39 -13.99
CA GLY A 56 1.07 -2.54 -14.94
C GLY A 56 1.22 -3.96 -15.52
N CYS A 57 0.53 -4.96 -14.96
CA CYS A 57 0.58 -6.35 -15.41
C CYS A 57 -0.62 -6.66 -16.33
N PRO A 58 -0.41 -7.03 -17.61
CA PRO A 58 -1.51 -7.35 -18.52
C PRO A 58 -2.42 -8.47 -17.98
N GLY A 59 -3.73 -8.22 -17.94
CA GLY A 59 -4.73 -9.19 -17.49
C GLY A 59 -4.83 -9.35 -15.96
N MET A 60 -4.03 -8.62 -15.17
CA MET A 60 -4.12 -8.64 -13.72
C MET A 60 -5.27 -7.74 -13.23
N PRO A 61 -6.16 -8.23 -12.34
CA PRO A 61 -7.17 -7.39 -11.70
C PRO A 61 -6.54 -6.37 -10.74
N VAL A 62 -7.27 -5.32 -10.37
CA VAL A 62 -6.76 -4.28 -9.44
C VAL A 62 -7.27 -4.40 -8.00
N GLY A 63 -8.33 -5.17 -7.76
CA GLY A 63 -8.88 -5.38 -6.40
C GLY A 63 -8.03 -6.37 -5.60
N LEU A 64 -7.74 -6.07 -4.32
CA LEU A 64 -6.78 -6.85 -3.52
C LEU A 64 -7.13 -8.34 -3.41
N ASP A 65 -8.42 -8.66 -3.22
CA ASP A 65 -8.89 -10.06 -3.16
C ASP A 65 -8.73 -10.77 -4.51
N LEU A 66 -8.98 -10.07 -5.62
CA LEU A 66 -8.83 -10.61 -6.97
C LEU A 66 -7.36 -10.78 -7.33
N ILE A 67 -6.51 -9.82 -6.96
CA ILE A 67 -5.04 -9.93 -7.11
C ILE A 67 -4.56 -11.15 -6.33
N ALA A 68 -4.94 -11.27 -5.07
CA ALA A 68 -4.54 -12.39 -4.23
C ALA A 68 -5.01 -13.75 -4.79
N ALA A 69 -6.24 -13.81 -5.30
CA ALA A 69 -6.75 -15.02 -5.96
C ALA A 69 -5.95 -15.36 -7.23
N ASN A 70 -5.66 -14.36 -8.07
CA ASN A 70 -4.88 -14.54 -9.30
C ASN A 70 -3.44 -15.01 -9.00
N LEU A 71 -2.82 -14.46 -7.96
CA LEU A 71 -1.50 -14.83 -7.46
C LEU A 71 -1.49 -16.08 -6.57
N ARG A 72 -2.63 -16.75 -6.39
CA ARG A 72 -2.80 -17.96 -5.54
C ARG A 72 -2.34 -17.75 -4.08
N ILE A 73 -2.52 -16.55 -3.55
CA ILE A 73 -2.24 -16.23 -2.15
C ILE A 73 -3.42 -16.72 -1.30
N HIS A 74 -3.14 -17.65 -0.38
CA HIS A 74 -4.16 -18.13 0.54
C HIS A 74 -4.68 -17.01 1.46
N PRO A 75 -5.98 -16.98 1.76
CA PRO A 75 -6.52 -16.04 2.74
C PRO A 75 -5.86 -16.26 4.10
N PRO A 76 -5.49 -15.19 4.82
CA PRO A 76 -4.99 -15.31 6.19
C PRO A 76 -6.07 -15.90 7.09
N TRP A 77 -5.67 -16.55 8.18
CA TRP A 77 -6.61 -17.03 9.21
C TRP A 77 -7.32 -15.83 9.84
N GLY A 78 -8.66 -15.84 9.84
CA GLY A 78 -9.50 -14.73 10.28
C GLY A 78 -10.27 -14.04 9.15
N SER A 79 -10.94 -12.93 9.46
CA SER A 79 -11.74 -12.20 8.46
C SER A 79 -10.83 -11.41 7.50
N PRO A 80 -10.95 -11.59 6.16
CA PRO A 80 -10.18 -10.83 5.17
C PRO A 80 -10.48 -9.33 5.20
N ARG A 81 -11.56 -8.91 5.89
CA ARG A 81 -11.96 -7.51 6.04
C ARG A 81 -11.18 -6.74 7.10
N LEU A 82 -10.34 -7.41 7.90
CA LEU A 82 -9.50 -6.73 8.89
C LEU A 82 -8.33 -6.03 8.21
N ALA A 83 -8.02 -4.80 8.63
CA ALA A 83 -6.90 -4.03 8.08
C ALA A 83 -5.55 -4.78 8.19
N GLY A 84 -5.35 -5.56 9.27
CA GLY A 84 -4.17 -6.41 9.41
C GLY A 84 -4.10 -7.53 8.37
N ALA A 85 -5.22 -8.23 8.14
CA ALA A 85 -5.30 -9.29 7.13
C ALA A 85 -5.09 -8.74 5.71
N ALA A 86 -5.70 -7.60 5.40
CA ALA A 86 -5.50 -6.90 4.13
C ALA A 86 -4.04 -6.44 3.95
N GLY A 87 -3.42 -5.90 5.01
CA GLY A 87 -2.01 -5.48 5.00
C GLY A 87 -1.06 -6.64 4.71
N VAL A 88 -1.24 -7.79 5.36
CA VAL A 88 -0.45 -9.01 5.08
C VAL A 88 -0.63 -9.45 3.63
N ARG A 89 -1.87 -9.45 3.12
CA ARG A 89 -2.15 -9.83 1.73
C ARG A 89 -1.52 -8.88 0.73
N ALA A 90 -1.55 -7.57 0.98
CA ALA A 90 -0.88 -6.56 0.15
C ALA A 90 0.64 -6.78 0.15
N LEU A 91 1.23 -7.07 1.31
CA LEU A 91 2.67 -7.36 1.43
C LEU A 91 3.08 -8.62 0.65
N LEU A 92 2.28 -9.69 0.72
CA LEU A 92 2.52 -10.91 -0.04
C LEU A 92 2.39 -10.67 -1.54
N ALA A 93 1.35 -9.97 -1.98
CA ALA A 93 1.15 -9.60 -3.39
C ALA A 93 2.32 -8.75 -3.91
N PHE A 94 2.74 -7.73 -3.16
CA PHE A 94 3.92 -6.93 -3.47
C PHE A 94 5.17 -7.78 -3.64
N SER A 95 5.40 -8.74 -2.75
CA SER A 95 6.59 -9.59 -2.77
C SER A 95 6.67 -10.44 -4.04
N ILE A 96 5.52 -10.90 -4.55
CA ILE A 96 5.43 -11.65 -5.82
C ILE A 96 5.58 -10.70 -7.02
N LEU A 97 4.82 -9.61 -7.06
CA LEU A 97 4.81 -8.65 -8.17
C LEU A 97 6.15 -7.92 -8.35
N LYS A 98 6.96 -7.79 -7.30
CA LYS A 98 8.29 -7.16 -7.38
C LYS A 98 9.37 -8.10 -7.94
N GLN A 99 9.14 -9.42 -7.90
CA GLN A 99 10.08 -10.43 -8.37
C GLN A 99 9.85 -10.84 -9.83
N GLY A 100 8.63 -10.65 -10.35
CA GLY A 100 8.28 -10.87 -11.76
C GLY A 100 8.57 -9.65 -12.61
#